data_AF-A0A9Q4QY42-F1
#
_entry.id   AF-A0A9Q4QY42-F1
#
_cell.length_a   1.000
_cell.length_b   1.000
_cell.length_c   1.000
_cell.angle_alpha   90.00
_cell.angle_beta   90.00
_cell.angle_gamma   90.00
#
_symmetry.space_group_name_H-M   'P 1'
#
loop_
_entity.id
_entity.type
_entity.pdbx_description
1 polymer ?
#
loop_
_entity_poly.entity_id
_entity_poly.type
_entity_poly.pdbx_seq_one_letter_code
_entity_poly.pdbx_strand_id
1 'polypeptide(L)'
;MSFYIIQCICFFEFYINIMLMRKFLSFFFVMAFYVVGAYAQVLVQGQPHPSARNISTKQESQLRADASFTFDDIQYWVGNGSNKAALVIEWHDGNRPDAMVWGYRWDGEATGHDMIVAIAQADPRLVLLTQYTGWMGYTIDGIGYGESRLNISYDLEGAKSEPKNAFKFEPPITNPLLGQTSHPEHPAEDVAAAIRQGVQTGVIYHPINAERYGYPSYDYDYWSCSNGIHWQAGWYYGYWSYFVRSSQTSNFSYSGLGATSRVLTDGCWDAW
;
A
#
# COMPACT_ATOMS: atom_id res chain seq x y z
N MET A 1 -30.18 29.80 -56.01
CA MET A 1 -29.74 28.39 -56.15
C MET A 1 -28.27 28.16 -55.79
N SER A 2 -27.37 29.15 -55.92
CA SER A 2 -25.92 28.97 -55.67
C SER A 2 -25.50 28.87 -54.19
N PHE A 3 -26.17 29.59 -53.28
CA PHE A 3 -25.78 29.62 -51.86
C PHE A 3 -26.01 28.31 -51.09
N TYR A 4 -27.06 27.56 -51.43
CA TYR A 4 -27.39 26.30 -50.74
C TYR A 4 -26.41 25.17 -51.08
N ILE A 5 -25.83 25.17 -52.29
CA ILE A 5 -24.90 24.13 -52.73
C ILE A 5 -23.53 24.30 -52.03
N ILE A 6 -23.06 25.53 -51.89
CA ILE A 6 -21.78 25.84 -51.20
C ILE A 6 -21.87 25.46 -49.71
N GLN A 7 -23.01 25.74 -49.07
CA GLN A 7 -23.20 25.43 -47.65
C GLN A 7 -23.26 23.92 -47.36
N CYS A 8 -23.85 23.13 -48.27
CA CYS A 8 -23.84 21.67 -48.18
C CYS A 8 -22.45 21.05 -48.40
N ILE A 9 -21.62 21.61 -49.30
CA ILE A 9 -20.26 21.11 -49.55
C ILE A 9 -19.36 21.37 -48.32
N CYS A 10 -19.42 22.56 -47.72
CA CYS A 10 -18.66 22.86 -46.51
C CYS A 10 -19.06 21.98 -45.31
N PHE A 11 -20.35 21.64 -45.19
CA PHE A 11 -20.82 20.73 -44.13
C PHE A 11 -20.35 19.29 -44.35
N PHE A 12 -20.28 18.85 -45.61
CA PHE A 12 -19.82 17.50 -45.95
C PHE A 12 -18.31 17.33 -45.74
N GLU A 13 -17.50 18.33 -46.10
CA GLU A 13 -16.06 18.34 -45.83
C GLU A 13 -15.74 18.41 -44.32
N PHE A 14 -16.52 19.18 -43.56
CA PHE A 14 -16.39 19.23 -42.10
C PHE A 14 -16.73 17.88 -41.45
N TYR A 15 -17.78 17.21 -41.92
CA TYR A 15 -18.18 15.89 -41.42
C TYR A 15 -17.16 14.79 -41.76
N ILE A 16 -16.58 14.82 -42.96
CA ILE A 16 -15.51 13.88 -43.36
C ILE A 16 -14.25 14.09 -42.52
N ASN A 17 -13.84 15.33 -42.25
CA ASN A 17 -12.68 15.63 -41.40
C ASN A 17 -12.89 15.15 -39.95
N ILE A 18 -14.10 15.31 -39.39
CA ILE A 18 -14.45 14.79 -38.06
C ILE A 18 -14.37 13.25 -38.03
N MET A 19 -14.86 12.57 -39.07
CA MET A 19 -14.81 11.10 -39.15
C MET A 19 -13.38 10.57 -39.36
N LEU A 20 -12.53 11.27 -40.11
CA LEU A 20 -11.11 10.94 -40.26
C LEU A 20 -10.32 11.16 -38.97
N MET A 21 -10.57 12.27 -38.26
CA MET A 21 -9.95 12.54 -36.95
C MET A 21 -10.36 11.51 -35.90
N ARG A 22 -11.61 11.01 -35.90
CA ARG A 22 -12.06 9.96 -34.97
C ARG A 22 -11.36 8.63 -35.20
N LYS A 23 -11.04 8.29 -36.45
CA LYS A 23 -10.28 7.08 -36.80
C LYS A 23 -8.79 7.21 -36.46
N PHE A 24 -8.20 8.39 -36.66
CA PHE A 24 -6.81 8.68 -36.26
C PHE A 24 -6.62 8.72 -34.73
N LEU A 25 -7.55 9.33 -33.99
CA LEU A 25 -7.53 9.27 -32.52
C LEU A 25 -7.69 7.84 -32.01
N SER A 26 -8.59 7.05 -32.62
CA SER A 26 -8.79 5.65 -32.24
C SER A 26 -7.55 4.78 -32.50
N PHE A 27 -6.78 5.05 -33.56
CA PHE A 27 -5.50 4.35 -33.82
C PHE A 27 -4.39 4.77 -32.86
N PHE A 28 -4.30 6.05 -32.47
CA PHE A 28 -3.35 6.52 -31.46
C PHE A 28 -3.65 5.96 -30.07
N PHE A 29 -4.93 5.85 -29.69
CA PHE A 29 -5.31 5.19 -28.42
C PHE A 29 -4.96 3.69 -28.45
N VAL A 30 -5.17 2.98 -29.56
CA VAL A 30 -4.84 1.55 -29.65
C VAL A 30 -3.32 1.29 -29.65
N MET A 31 -2.51 2.16 -30.28
CA MET A 31 -1.03 2.08 -30.19
C MET A 31 -0.48 2.50 -28.82
N ALA A 32 -1.11 3.46 -28.14
CA ALA A 32 -0.76 3.80 -26.76
C ALA A 32 -1.04 2.62 -25.81
N PHE A 33 -2.12 1.86 -26.03
CA PHE A 33 -2.36 0.61 -25.29
C PHE A 33 -1.35 -0.51 -25.63
N TYR A 34 -0.84 -0.57 -26.86
CA TYR A 34 0.18 -1.57 -27.24
C TYR A 34 1.55 -1.30 -26.62
N VAL A 35 1.92 -0.03 -26.36
CA VAL A 35 3.19 0.31 -25.70
C VAL A 35 3.10 0.17 -24.17
N VAL A 36 1.91 0.30 -23.57
CA VAL A 36 1.69 0.01 -22.14
C VAL A 36 1.71 -1.49 -21.84
N GLY A 37 1.59 -2.36 -22.85
CA GLY A 37 1.69 -3.82 -22.70
C GLY A 37 3.07 -4.37 -22.32
N ALA A 38 4.12 -3.53 -22.25
CA ALA A 38 5.48 -3.97 -21.96
C ALA A 38 5.86 -4.00 -20.46
N TYR A 39 5.03 -3.47 -19.56
CA TYR A 39 5.25 -3.57 -18.11
C TYR A 39 3.91 -3.75 -17.37
N ALA A 40 3.37 -4.97 -17.37
CA ALA A 40 2.32 -5.32 -16.42
C ALA A 40 2.95 -5.42 -15.01
N GLN A 41 3.23 -4.26 -14.39
CA GLN A 41 3.58 -4.16 -12.97
C GLN A 41 2.36 -4.61 -12.15
N VAL A 42 2.57 -5.53 -11.22
CA VAL A 42 1.53 -5.94 -10.28
C VAL A 42 1.37 -4.85 -9.21
N LEU A 43 0.12 -4.60 -8.82
CA LEU A 43 -0.20 -3.71 -7.71
C LEU A 43 -0.06 -4.46 -6.40
N VAL A 44 0.77 -3.95 -5.49
CA VAL A 44 0.89 -4.39 -4.11
C VAL A 44 0.17 -3.39 -3.23
N GLN A 45 -0.84 -3.84 -2.49
CA GLN A 45 -1.66 -2.94 -1.67
C GLN A 45 -2.24 -1.77 -2.50
N GLY A 46 -2.56 -2.02 -3.77
CA GLY A 46 -3.03 -1.00 -4.71
C GLY A 46 -1.94 -0.08 -5.29
N GLN A 47 -0.68 -0.23 -4.88
CA GLN A 47 0.45 0.57 -5.35
C GLN A 47 1.34 -0.21 -6.33
N PRO A 48 1.84 0.41 -7.42
CA PRO A 48 2.73 -0.27 -8.36
C PRO A 48 4.03 -0.71 -7.69
N HIS A 49 4.34 -2.00 -7.75
CA HIS A 49 5.53 -2.56 -7.10
C HIS A 49 6.60 -2.99 -8.11
N PRO A 50 7.88 -2.59 -7.95
CA PRO A 50 8.93 -2.84 -8.94
C PRO A 50 9.23 -4.31 -9.23
N SER A 51 9.03 -5.20 -8.25
CA SER A 51 9.40 -6.62 -8.34
C SER A 51 8.23 -7.58 -8.16
N ALA A 52 6.99 -7.08 -8.03
CA ALA A 52 5.83 -7.95 -7.86
C ALA A 52 5.53 -8.65 -9.19
N ARG A 53 5.64 -9.98 -9.21
CA ARG A 53 5.36 -10.80 -10.39
C ARG A 53 3.86 -11.02 -10.54
N ASN A 54 3.37 -11.12 -11.78
CA ASN A 54 2.03 -11.64 -12.09
C ASN A 54 1.93 -13.07 -11.56
N ILE A 55 1.42 -13.24 -10.33
CA ILE A 55 1.06 -14.55 -9.82
C ILE A 55 -0.17 -14.97 -10.63
N SER A 56 0.06 -15.80 -11.64
CA SER A 56 -1.01 -16.53 -12.33
C SER A 56 -1.86 -17.20 -11.26
N THR A 57 -3.16 -16.93 -11.30
CA THR A 57 -4.23 -17.49 -10.47
C THR A 57 -4.13 -19.03 -10.38
N LYS A 58 -3.30 -19.56 -9.47
CA LYS A 58 -3.35 -20.93 -8.87
C LYS A 58 -2.12 -21.27 -8.00
N GLN A 59 -1.75 -20.41 -7.07
CA GLN A 59 -1.07 -20.91 -5.88
C GLN A 59 -1.99 -20.58 -4.71
N GLU A 60 -2.72 -21.60 -4.24
CA GLU A 60 -3.43 -21.50 -2.97
C GLU A 60 -2.46 -20.97 -1.92
N SER A 61 -2.89 -19.98 -1.15
CA SER A 61 -2.05 -19.28 -0.20
C SER A 61 -1.29 -20.27 0.69
N GLN A 62 0.02 -20.08 0.82
CA GLN A 62 0.82 -20.79 1.83
C GLN A 62 0.45 -20.36 3.25
N LEU A 63 -0.27 -19.24 3.42
CA LEU A 63 -0.97 -18.89 4.65
C LEU A 63 -1.92 -20.02 5.01
N ARG A 64 -1.54 -20.78 6.03
CA ARG A 64 -2.33 -21.93 6.50
C ARG A 64 -3.56 -21.37 7.20
N ALA A 65 -4.71 -21.44 6.54
CA ALA A 65 -5.98 -21.36 7.24
C ALA A 65 -6.08 -22.59 8.15
N ASP A 66 -5.58 -22.48 9.38
CA ASP A 66 -5.87 -23.47 10.41
C ASP A 66 -7.36 -23.33 10.73
N ALA A 67 -8.16 -24.23 10.14
CA ALA A 67 -9.60 -24.23 10.31
C ALA A 67 -10.03 -24.51 11.77
N SER A 68 -9.12 -24.96 12.63
CA SER A 68 -9.40 -25.15 14.05
C SER A 68 -9.30 -23.87 14.87
N PHE A 69 -8.53 -22.87 14.41
CA PHE A 69 -8.40 -21.58 15.10
C PHE A 69 -9.59 -20.66 14.74
N THR A 70 -10.33 -20.24 15.75
CA THR A 70 -11.57 -19.47 15.67
C THR A 70 -11.41 -18.05 16.25
N PHE A 71 -12.46 -17.24 16.17
CA PHE A 71 -12.52 -15.98 16.91
C PHE A 71 -12.50 -16.16 18.43
N ASP A 72 -12.97 -17.29 18.95
CA ASP A 72 -12.99 -17.57 20.39
C ASP A 72 -11.59 -17.83 20.96
N ASP A 73 -10.64 -18.20 20.09
CA ASP A 73 -9.24 -18.45 20.46
C ASP A 73 -8.42 -17.16 20.53
N ILE A 74 -8.93 -16.05 19.99
CA ILE A 74 -8.25 -14.75 19.99
C ILE A 74 -8.24 -14.18 21.41
N GLN A 75 -7.03 -14.00 21.95
CA GLN A 75 -6.81 -13.54 23.32
C GLN A 75 -6.82 -12.01 23.46
N TYR A 76 -6.50 -11.27 22.39
CA TYR A 76 -6.38 -9.82 22.42
C TYR A 76 -7.36 -9.17 21.44
N TRP A 77 -8.34 -8.45 21.98
CA TRP A 77 -9.38 -7.76 21.23
C TRP A 77 -9.28 -6.25 21.43
N VAL A 78 -9.36 -5.52 20.32
CA VAL A 78 -9.28 -4.06 20.28
C VAL A 78 -10.57 -3.49 19.72
N GLY A 79 -10.96 -2.32 20.22
CA GLY A 79 -12.16 -1.63 19.78
C GLY A 79 -13.43 -2.19 20.42
N ASN A 80 -14.56 -1.64 20.00
CA ASN A 80 -15.90 -2.00 20.47
C ASN A 80 -16.86 -1.92 19.28
N GLY A 81 -17.94 -2.69 19.35
CA GLY A 81 -18.99 -2.66 18.35
C GLY A 81 -19.54 -4.04 18.00
N SER A 82 -20.57 -4.04 17.17
CA SER A 82 -21.31 -5.22 16.72
C SER A 82 -20.55 -6.04 15.69
N ASN A 83 -19.75 -5.39 14.84
CA ASN A 83 -18.91 -6.07 13.86
C ASN A 83 -17.58 -6.53 14.48
N LYS A 84 -17.00 -7.59 13.92
CA LYS A 84 -15.69 -8.12 14.31
C LYS A 84 -14.87 -8.59 13.11
N ALA A 85 -13.56 -8.55 13.24
CA ALA A 85 -12.60 -9.06 12.27
C ALA A 85 -11.35 -9.56 12.98
N ALA A 86 -10.56 -10.39 12.31
CA ALA A 86 -9.27 -10.84 12.79
C ALA A 86 -8.16 -10.26 11.90
N LEU A 87 -7.12 -9.75 12.53
CA LEU A 87 -5.87 -9.39 11.89
C LEU A 87 -4.86 -10.51 12.15
N VAL A 88 -4.31 -11.08 11.09
CA VAL A 88 -3.20 -12.04 11.16
C VAL A 88 -1.93 -11.36 10.63
N ILE A 89 -0.79 -11.58 11.28
CA ILE A 89 0.50 -11.07 10.80
C ILE A 89 1.51 -12.22 10.83
N GLU A 90 2.14 -12.49 9.69
CA GLU A 90 3.23 -13.45 9.52
C GLU A 90 4.49 -12.73 9.02
N TRP A 91 5.58 -12.77 9.81
CA TRP A 91 6.82 -12.05 9.47
C TRP A 91 7.76 -12.85 8.58
N HIS A 92 7.68 -14.18 8.59
CA HIS A 92 8.60 -15.08 7.89
C HIS A 92 10.09 -14.76 8.12
N ASP A 93 10.43 -14.26 9.31
CA ASP A 93 11.77 -13.85 9.71
C ASP A 93 12.57 -14.99 10.38
N GLY A 94 11.96 -16.17 10.50
CA GLY A 94 12.54 -17.35 11.17
C GLY A 94 12.39 -17.36 12.69
N ASN A 95 11.79 -16.32 13.28
CA ASN A 95 11.50 -16.26 14.71
C ASN A 95 10.16 -16.95 15.04
N ARG A 96 9.82 -17.01 16.34
CA ARG A 96 8.56 -17.58 16.81
C ARG A 96 7.83 -16.61 17.76
N PRO A 97 6.49 -16.63 17.77
CA PRO A 97 5.61 -17.40 16.88
C PRO A 97 5.66 -16.89 15.42
N ASP A 98 5.48 -17.76 14.44
CA ASP A 98 5.56 -17.38 13.00
C ASP A 98 4.35 -16.54 12.56
N ALA A 99 3.21 -16.71 13.26
CA ALA A 99 1.98 -15.98 13.05
C ALA A 99 1.42 -15.47 14.38
N MET A 100 0.84 -14.28 14.36
CA MET A 100 0.11 -13.70 15.49
C MET A 100 -1.25 -13.19 15.06
N VAL A 101 -2.23 -13.25 15.96
CA VAL A 101 -3.62 -12.90 15.66
C VAL A 101 -4.18 -11.94 16.71
N TRP A 102 -4.80 -10.86 16.23
CA TRP A 102 -5.55 -9.89 17.03
C TRP A 102 -6.99 -9.83 16.54
N GLY A 103 -7.90 -9.52 17.46
CA GLY A 103 -9.30 -9.27 17.15
C GLY A 103 -9.60 -7.78 17.13
N TYR A 104 -10.47 -7.35 16.23
CA TYR A 104 -10.91 -5.97 16.11
C TYR A 104 -12.43 -5.90 16.10
N ARG A 105 -13.01 -4.94 16.82
CA ARG A 105 -14.44 -4.65 16.84
C ARG A 105 -14.72 -3.20 16.47
N TRP A 106 -15.78 -3.00 15.70
CA TRP A 106 -16.22 -1.68 15.25
C TRP A 106 -17.72 -1.63 15.02
N ASP A 107 -18.26 -0.42 14.90
CA ASP A 107 -19.57 -0.13 14.35
C ASP A 107 -19.41 0.77 13.12
N GLY A 108 -20.39 0.75 12.21
CA GLY A 108 -20.33 1.53 10.97
C GLY A 108 -19.31 0.97 9.96
N GLU A 109 -18.58 1.87 9.29
CA GLU A 109 -17.57 1.53 8.31
C GLU A 109 -16.17 1.60 8.92
N ALA A 110 -15.34 0.60 8.65
CA ALA A 110 -13.92 0.57 8.99
C ALA A 110 -13.14 -0.10 7.87
N THR A 111 -11.88 0.27 7.71
CA THR A 111 -10.97 -0.29 6.69
C THR A 111 -9.92 -1.20 7.31
N GLY A 112 -9.24 -1.99 6.48
CA GLY A 112 -8.09 -2.78 6.92
C GLY A 112 -6.99 -1.93 7.56
N HIS A 113 -6.79 -0.71 7.06
CA HIS A 113 -5.86 0.25 7.65
C HIS A 113 -6.33 0.72 9.04
N ASP A 114 -7.61 1.04 9.21
CA ASP A 114 -8.16 1.45 10.51
C ASP A 114 -7.98 0.35 11.57
N MET A 115 -8.18 -0.91 11.17
CA MET A 115 -8.00 -2.06 12.06
C MET A 115 -6.54 -2.19 12.53
N ILE A 116 -5.56 -2.22 11.63
CA ILE A 116 -4.15 -2.39 12.03
C ILE A 116 -3.62 -1.17 12.81
N VAL A 117 -4.06 0.04 12.46
CA VAL A 117 -3.74 1.26 13.23
C VAL A 117 -4.32 1.17 14.63
N ALA A 118 -5.60 0.82 14.78
CA ALA A 118 -6.23 0.70 16.09
C ALA A 118 -5.54 -0.36 16.96
N ILE A 119 -5.20 -1.52 16.36
CA ILE A 119 -4.49 -2.60 17.06
C ILE A 119 -3.11 -2.15 17.51
N ALA A 120 -2.32 -1.53 16.63
CA ALA A 120 -0.98 -1.06 16.98
C ALA A 120 -1.02 0.04 18.05
N GLN A 121 -2.03 0.91 18.03
CA GLN A 121 -2.24 1.91 19.10
C GLN A 121 -2.62 1.29 20.45
N ALA A 122 -3.29 0.14 20.44
CA ALA A 122 -3.78 -0.52 21.65
C ALA A 122 -2.80 -1.54 22.23
N ASP A 123 -1.96 -2.19 21.42
CA ASP A 123 -0.96 -3.15 21.86
C ASP A 123 0.45 -2.52 21.82
N PRO A 124 1.03 -2.12 22.96
CA PRO A 124 2.34 -1.43 23.00
C PRO A 124 3.52 -2.31 22.56
N ARG A 125 3.28 -3.60 22.33
CA ARG A 125 4.25 -4.55 21.79
C ARG A 125 4.33 -4.52 20.27
N LEU A 126 3.29 -4.00 19.60
CA LEU A 126 3.20 -3.91 18.14
C LEU A 126 3.51 -2.48 17.68
N VAL A 127 4.38 -2.34 16.68
CA VAL A 127 4.62 -1.07 16.01
C VAL A 127 4.35 -1.23 14.51
N LEU A 128 3.51 -0.35 13.98
CA LEU A 128 3.22 -0.23 12.56
C LEU A 128 4.03 0.94 11.97
N LEU A 129 4.72 0.71 10.86
CA LEU A 129 5.22 1.75 9.95
C LEU A 129 4.30 1.83 8.73
N THR A 130 3.82 3.03 8.43
CA THR A 130 2.90 3.27 7.31
C THR A 130 3.12 4.62 6.64
N GLN A 131 2.98 4.66 5.33
CA GLN A 131 3.23 5.83 4.50
C GLN A 131 1.99 6.18 3.68
N TYR A 132 1.62 7.46 3.68
CA TYR A 132 0.61 7.96 2.76
C TYR A 132 1.20 8.04 1.34
N THR A 133 0.65 7.26 0.42
CA THR A 133 1.16 7.09 -0.94
C THR A 133 0.27 7.71 -2.01
N GLY A 134 -0.70 8.54 -1.61
CA GLY A 134 -1.55 9.33 -2.50
C GLY A 134 -2.98 8.80 -2.58
N TRP A 135 -3.53 8.73 -3.80
CA TRP A 135 -4.97 8.50 -4.04
C TRP A 135 -5.53 7.16 -3.51
N MET A 136 -4.68 6.16 -3.25
CA MET A 136 -5.07 4.88 -2.64
C MET A 136 -4.95 4.84 -1.12
N GLY A 137 -4.49 5.94 -0.50
CA GLY A 137 -4.34 6.05 0.95
C GLY A 137 -2.97 5.61 1.45
N TYR A 138 -2.98 4.80 2.51
CA TYR A 138 -1.79 4.38 3.24
C TYR A 138 -1.34 2.98 2.82
N THR A 139 -0.02 2.83 2.67
CA THR A 139 0.66 1.54 2.48
C THR A 139 1.17 1.03 3.81
N ILE A 140 1.18 -0.30 3.99
CA ILE A 140 1.83 -0.97 5.12
C ILE A 140 3.28 -1.24 4.73
N ASP A 141 4.20 -0.58 5.44
CA ASP A 141 5.60 -0.47 5.04
C ASP A 141 6.48 -1.40 5.86
N GLY A 142 6.16 -1.50 7.15
CA GLY A 142 6.90 -2.27 8.14
C GLY A 142 6.05 -2.61 9.36
N ILE A 143 6.30 -3.77 9.95
CA ILE A 143 5.62 -4.19 11.18
C ILE A 143 6.67 -4.77 12.12
N GLY A 144 6.65 -4.32 13.37
CA GLY A 144 7.50 -4.83 14.44
C GLY A 144 6.71 -5.37 15.62
N TYR A 145 7.22 -6.41 16.26
CA TYR A 145 6.67 -6.94 17.51
C TYR A 145 7.78 -7.24 18.53
N GLY A 146 7.57 -6.93 19.81
CA GLY A 146 8.53 -7.25 20.87
C GLY A 146 8.01 -7.09 22.30
N GLU A 147 8.77 -7.58 23.26
CA GLU A 147 8.40 -7.55 24.70
C GLU A 147 8.61 -6.19 25.37
N SER A 148 9.37 -5.32 24.70
CA SER A 148 9.68 -3.97 25.17
C SER A 148 9.51 -2.99 24.02
N ARG A 149 9.61 -1.70 24.32
CA ARG A 149 9.54 -0.65 23.32
C ARG A 149 10.60 -0.90 22.23
N LEU A 150 10.15 -0.95 20.98
CA LEU A 150 11.03 -1.24 19.85
C LEU A 150 11.98 -0.07 19.59
N ASN A 151 13.24 -0.42 19.34
CA ASN A 151 14.32 0.48 18.98
C ASN A 151 14.44 0.51 17.45
N ILE A 152 13.55 1.30 16.86
CA ILE A 152 13.47 1.52 15.41
C ILE A 152 14.51 2.55 14.98
N SER A 153 15.18 2.27 13.86
CA SER A 153 16.15 3.18 13.25
C SER A 153 15.93 3.25 11.75
N TYR A 154 16.44 4.32 11.15
CA TYR A 154 16.33 4.60 9.71
C TYR A 154 17.69 5.03 9.16
N ASP A 155 18.12 4.39 8.08
CA ASP A 155 19.34 4.71 7.35
C ASP A 155 19.05 5.70 6.21
N LEU A 156 19.15 7.00 6.53
CA LEU A 156 18.91 8.08 5.57
C LEU A 156 19.90 8.06 4.41
N GLU A 157 21.18 7.77 4.66
CA GLU A 157 22.19 7.79 3.61
C GLU A 157 22.01 6.60 2.66
N GLY A 158 21.67 5.43 3.21
CA GLY A 158 21.20 4.30 2.45
C GLY A 158 20.00 4.66 1.56
N ALA A 159 18.95 5.24 2.14
CA ALA A 159 17.74 5.64 1.42
C ALA A 159 18.00 6.66 0.30
N LYS A 160 18.89 7.63 0.53
CA LYS A 160 19.34 8.60 -0.47
C LYS A 160 20.13 7.98 -1.61
N SER A 161 20.93 6.95 -1.30
CA SER A 161 21.82 6.29 -2.25
C SER A 161 21.16 5.14 -3.01
N GLU A 162 19.95 4.72 -2.63
CA GLU A 162 19.21 3.61 -3.26
C GLU A 162 18.90 3.92 -4.73
N PRO A 163 19.52 3.21 -5.69
CA PRO A 163 19.32 3.49 -7.12
C PRO A 163 17.89 3.21 -7.60
N LYS A 164 17.13 2.34 -6.92
CA LYS A 164 15.73 2.07 -7.25
C LYS A 164 14.75 3.11 -6.69
N ASN A 165 15.19 3.93 -5.73
CA ASN A 165 14.37 4.96 -5.13
C ASN A 165 14.19 6.13 -6.10
N ALA A 166 12.94 6.36 -6.48
CA ALA A 166 12.58 7.43 -7.40
C ALA A 166 12.37 8.77 -6.69
N PHE A 167 12.18 8.78 -5.37
CA PHE A 167 12.05 10.01 -4.60
C PHE A 167 13.38 10.78 -4.57
N LYS A 168 13.32 12.10 -4.77
CA LYS A 168 14.48 12.99 -4.73
C LYS A 168 14.55 13.71 -3.40
N PHE A 169 15.56 13.41 -2.61
CA PHE A 169 15.80 14.06 -1.32
C PHE A 169 16.40 15.46 -1.45
N GLU A 170 16.91 15.81 -2.62
CA GLU A 170 17.61 17.08 -2.89
C GLU A 170 17.26 17.58 -4.31
N PRO A 171 17.35 18.90 -4.55
CA PRO A 171 17.12 19.47 -5.87
C PRO A 171 18.29 19.20 -6.83
N PRO A 172 18.06 19.22 -8.17
CA PRO A 172 16.78 19.46 -8.81
C PRO A 172 15.84 18.24 -8.74
N ILE A 173 14.54 18.48 -8.60
CA ILE A 173 13.54 17.41 -8.67
C ILE A 173 13.36 17.03 -10.15
N THR A 174 14.02 15.95 -10.56
CA THR A 174 14.09 15.54 -11.97
C THR A 174 12.98 14.59 -12.43
N ASN A 175 11.98 14.33 -11.58
CA ASN A 175 10.96 13.30 -11.82
C ASN A 175 9.53 13.86 -11.91
N PRO A 176 9.25 14.81 -12.83
CA PRO A 176 7.95 15.48 -12.90
C PRO A 176 6.79 14.54 -13.22
N LEU A 177 7.05 13.41 -13.88
CA LEU A 177 6.02 12.40 -14.21
C LEU A 177 5.49 11.63 -13.00
N LEU A 178 6.24 11.62 -11.89
CA LEU A 178 5.84 10.95 -10.66
C LEU A 178 5.07 11.88 -9.71
N GLY A 179 4.98 13.18 -10.03
CA GLY A 179 4.21 14.14 -9.24
C GLY A 179 4.94 14.68 -8.01
N GLN A 180 6.23 14.36 -7.82
CA GLN A 180 7.00 14.96 -6.72
C GLN A 180 7.13 16.48 -6.93
N THR A 181 6.72 17.27 -5.93
CA THR A 181 6.67 18.73 -6.00
C THR A 181 7.76 19.41 -5.16
N SER A 182 8.29 18.73 -4.14
CA SER A 182 9.29 19.29 -3.21
C SER A 182 10.14 18.17 -2.58
N HIS A 183 11.09 18.54 -1.72
CA HIS A 183 11.94 17.63 -0.96
C HIS A 183 11.96 18.01 0.52
N PRO A 184 12.31 17.09 1.44
CA PRO A 184 12.50 17.44 2.85
C PRO A 184 13.72 18.35 3.05
N GLU A 185 13.57 19.37 3.89
CA GLU A 185 14.68 20.26 4.30
C GLU A 185 15.54 19.61 5.40
N HIS A 186 14.90 18.93 6.36
CA HIS A 186 15.55 18.29 7.51
C HIS A 186 15.10 16.82 7.66
N PRO A 187 15.33 15.94 6.66
CA PRO A 187 14.77 14.58 6.64
C PRO A 187 15.16 13.74 7.86
N ALA A 188 16.39 13.87 8.36
CA ALA A 188 16.83 13.16 9.56
C ALA A 188 16.03 13.55 10.81
N GLU A 189 15.73 14.84 10.97
CA GLU A 189 14.97 15.34 12.12
C GLU A 189 13.49 14.95 12.02
N ASP A 190 12.92 15.05 10.82
CA ASP A 190 11.55 14.64 10.52
C ASP A 190 11.35 13.15 10.81
N VAL A 191 12.25 12.28 10.35
CA VAL A 191 12.19 10.83 10.61
C VAL A 191 12.43 10.52 12.08
N ALA A 192 13.40 11.18 12.73
CA ALA A 192 13.63 10.98 14.16
C ALA A 192 12.40 11.41 14.99
N ALA A 193 11.69 12.46 14.60
CA ALA A 193 10.44 12.88 15.23
C ALA A 193 9.32 11.85 15.03
N ALA A 194 9.15 11.35 13.80
CA ALA A 194 8.18 10.30 13.48
C ALA A 194 8.44 9.02 14.29
N ILE A 195 9.69 8.58 14.40
CA ILE A 195 10.07 7.43 15.23
C ILE A 195 9.72 7.69 16.70
N ARG A 196 10.16 8.83 17.27
CA ARG A 196 9.91 9.16 18.69
C ARG A 196 8.42 9.17 19.03
N GLN A 197 7.58 9.69 18.15
CA GLN A 197 6.13 9.69 18.33
C GLN A 197 5.57 8.29 18.13
N GLY A 198 5.94 7.62 17.04
CA GLY A 198 5.33 6.35 16.66
C GLY A 198 5.67 5.19 17.60
N VAL A 199 6.85 5.16 18.22
CA VAL A 199 7.14 4.15 19.27
C VAL A 199 6.39 4.41 20.58
N GLN A 200 5.76 5.58 20.75
CA GLN A 200 4.88 5.88 21.88
C GLN A 200 3.42 5.57 21.56
N THR A 201 3.01 5.82 20.31
CA THR A 201 1.63 5.64 19.85
C THR A 201 1.39 4.29 19.18
N GLY A 202 2.42 3.49 18.96
CA GLY A 202 2.36 2.24 18.18
C GLY A 202 2.34 2.43 16.66
N VAL A 203 2.24 3.66 16.14
CA VAL A 203 2.15 3.91 14.69
C VAL A 203 3.12 5.01 14.28
N ILE A 204 4.11 4.64 13.47
CA ILE A 204 5.01 5.56 12.79
C ILE A 204 4.39 5.89 11.43
N TYR A 205 3.94 7.14 11.28
CA TYR A 205 3.60 7.69 9.97
C TYR A 205 4.87 8.18 9.29
N HIS A 206 5.21 7.61 8.14
CA HIS A 206 6.41 8.00 7.41
C HIS A 206 6.32 9.47 7.00
N PRO A 207 7.28 10.32 7.40
CA PRO A 207 7.16 11.76 7.19
C PRO A 207 7.40 12.16 5.73
N ILE A 208 8.14 11.33 4.97
CA ILE A 208 8.47 11.55 3.55
C ILE A 208 7.39 10.94 2.65
N ASN A 209 6.21 11.56 2.63
CA ASN A 209 5.00 11.01 2.02
C ASN A 209 4.41 11.88 0.90
N ALA A 210 3.43 11.33 0.18
CA ALA A 210 2.82 11.97 -0.98
C ALA A 210 2.00 13.23 -0.63
N GLU A 211 1.49 13.36 0.60
CA GLU A 211 0.70 14.53 1.02
C GLU A 211 1.60 15.77 1.09
N ARG A 212 2.81 15.62 1.61
CA ARG A 212 3.75 16.72 1.79
C ARG A 212 4.60 17.02 0.55
N TYR A 213 5.00 15.97 -0.17
CA TYR A 213 5.99 16.09 -1.25
C TYR A 213 5.44 15.75 -2.63
N GLY A 214 4.14 15.44 -2.75
CA GLY A 214 3.49 15.03 -4.01
C GLY A 214 3.84 13.61 -4.46
N TYR A 215 4.89 13.00 -3.90
CA TYR A 215 5.31 11.63 -4.15
C TYR A 215 5.89 11.02 -2.87
N PRO A 216 5.61 9.74 -2.57
CA PRO A 216 6.11 9.07 -1.37
C PRO A 216 7.52 8.47 -1.58
N SER A 217 8.27 8.23 -0.51
CA SER A 217 9.68 7.79 -0.60
C SER A 217 9.89 6.31 -0.90
N TYR A 218 8.97 5.42 -0.50
CA TYR A 218 9.10 3.97 -0.67
C TYR A 218 10.44 3.37 -0.17
N ASP A 219 11.11 4.01 0.77
CA ASP A 219 12.43 3.67 1.31
C ASP A 219 12.37 2.72 2.52
N TYR A 220 11.36 1.85 2.54
CA TYR A 220 11.04 0.99 3.68
C TYR A 220 12.15 -0.01 4.00
N ASP A 221 12.93 -0.40 2.99
CA ASP A 221 14.08 -1.30 3.14
C ASP A 221 15.20 -0.72 4.02
N TYR A 222 15.16 0.59 4.30
CA TYR A 222 16.13 1.30 5.13
C TYR A 222 15.66 1.52 6.57
N TRP A 223 14.53 0.93 6.94
CA TRP A 223 14.02 0.90 8.31
C TRP A 223 14.36 -0.42 9.00
N SER A 224 14.91 -0.36 10.20
CA SER A 224 15.33 -1.54 10.96
C SER A 224 14.95 -1.46 12.44
N CYS A 225 14.88 -2.61 13.10
CA CYS A 225 14.68 -2.74 14.54
C CYS A 225 15.80 -3.59 15.14
N SER A 226 16.37 -3.16 16.26
CA SER A 226 17.50 -3.86 16.90
C SER A 226 17.13 -4.76 18.08
N ASN A 227 15.92 -4.62 18.64
CA ASN A 227 15.48 -5.36 19.83
C ASN A 227 14.09 -5.99 19.69
N GLY A 228 13.51 -6.01 18.49
CA GLY A 228 12.25 -6.69 18.22
C GLY A 228 12.42 -8.20 18.27
N ILE A 229 11.39 -8.91 18.70
CA ILE A 229 11.26 -10.34 18.41
C ILE A 229 11.01 -10.50 16.92
N HIS A 230 10.13 -9.67 16.37
CA HIS A 230 9.86 -9.60 14.94
C HIS A 230 10.07 -8.19 14.41
N TRP A 231 10.63 -8.10 13.21
CA TRP A 231 10.66 -6.87 12.41
C TRP A 231 10.85 -7.22 10.94
N GLN A 232 9.97 -6.69 10.10
CA GLN A 232 10.17 -6.65 8.66
C GLN A 232 9.66 -5.32 8.13
N ALA A 233 10.43 -4.72 7.22
CA ALA A 233 10.06 -3.56 6.44
C ALA A 233 10.68 -3.68 5.05
N GLY A 234 9.99 -3.23 4.00
CA GLY A 234 10.53 -3.37 2.66
C GLY A 234 9.61 -2.93 1.53
N TRP A 235 10.23 -2.54 0.43
CA TRP A 235 9.56 -2.28 -0.84
C TRP A 235 10.38 -2.83 -2.01
N TYR A 236 11.67 -2.51 -2.09
CA TYR A 236 12.48 -2.94 -3.24
C TYR A 236 13.05 -4.34 -3.08
N TYR A 237 13.25 -4.80 -1.85
CA TYR A 237 13.85 -6.09 -1.51
C TYR A 237 12.93 -7.00 -0.68
N GLY A 238 11.69 -6.58 -0.49
CA GLY A 238 10.61 -7.31 0.17
C GLY A 238 9.35 -6.46 0.11
N TYR A 239 8.20 -7.03 0.47
CA TYR A 239 6.98 -6.24 0.66
C TYR A 239 5.97 -7.00 1.51
N TRP A 240 5.14 -6.26 2.22
CA TRP A 240 3.98 -6.80 2.92
C TRP A 240 2.87 -7.14 1.91
N SER A 241 2.52 -8.42 1.85
CA SER A 241 1.49 -8.93 0.95
C SER A 241 0.15 -8.96 1.67
N TYR A 242 -0.89 -8.37 1.07
CA TYR A 242 -2.19 -8.34 1.72
C TYR A 242 -3.05 -9.52 1.32
N PHE A 243 -3.54 -10.27 2.28
CA PHE A 243 -4.45 -11.37 2.07
C PHE A 243 -5.76 -11.17 2.83
N VAL A 244 -6.85 -11.61 2.22
CA VAL A 244 -8.19 -11.49 2.79
C VAL A 244 -8.94 -12.80 2.66
N ARG A 245 -9.82 -13.04 3.63
CA ARG A 245 -10.86 -14.06 3.54
C ARG A 245 -12.14 -13.57 4.22
N SER A 246 -13.27 -14.01 3.68
CA SER A 246 -14.60 -13.57 4.13
C SER A 246 -15.11 -14.30 5.36
N SER A 247 -14.51 -15.44 5.72
CA SER A 247 -14.94 -16.25 6.86
C SER A 247 -13.81 -17.14 7.38
N GLN A 248 -14.00 -17.72 8.57
CA GLN A 248 -13.03 -18.62 9.20
C GLN A 248 -12.70 -19.86 8.35
N THR A 249 -13.64 -20.38 7.56
CA THR A 249 -13.45 -21.60 6.76
C THR A 249 -13.03 -21.31 5.32
N SER A 250 -13.02 -20.03 4.92
CA SER A 250 -12.56 -19.61 3.60
C SER A 250 -11.03 -19.65 3.52
N ASN A 251 -10.50 -19.95 2.33
CA ASN A 251 -9.08 -19.80 2.04
C ASN A 251 -8.70 -18.32 1.97
N PHE A 252 -7.47 -18.00 2.38
CA PHE A 252 -6.90 -16.68 2.10
C PHE A 252 -6.66 -16.52 0.60
N SER A 253 -6.90 -15.30 0.13
CA SER A 253 -6.63 -14.89 -1.25
C SER A 253 -5.98 -13.53 -1.24
N TYR A 254 -5.12 -13.27 -2.23
CA TYR A 254 -4.46 -11.98 -2.35
C TYR A 254 -5.50 -10.88 -2.55
N SER A 255 -5.40 -9.80 -1.77
CA SER A 255 -6.29 -8.66 -1.89
C SER A 255 -6.01 -7.88 -3.17
N GLY A 256 -7.05 -7.58 -3.94
CA GLY A 256 -6.96 -6.65 -5.07
C GLY A 256 -6.90 -5.18 -4.66
N LEU A 257 -7.04 -4.87 -3.36
CA LEU A 257 -7.10 -3.53 -2.79
C LEU A 257 -6.00 -3.31 -1.75
N GLY A 258 -5.60 -2.06 -1.56
CA GLY A 258 -4.80 -1.64 -0.40
C GLY A 258 -5.59 -1.62 0.90
N ALA A 259 -4.88 -1.62 2.03
CA ALA A 259 -5.47 -1.64 3.37
C ALA A 259 -6.50 -0.53 3.59
N THR A 260 -6.20 0.68 3.11
CA THR A 260 -7.11 1.84 3.22
C THR A 260 -8.34 1.71 2.33
N SER A 261 -8.25 1.06 1.17
CA SER A 261 -9.40 0.89 0.28
C SER A 261 -10.25 -0.34 0.61
N ARG A 262 -9.73 -1.25 1.45
CA ARG A 262 -10.39 -2.49 1.85
C ARG A 262 -11.34 -2.21 3.02
N VAL A 263 -12.61 -1.94 2.70
CA VAL A 263 -13.69 -1.86 3.71
C VAL A 263 -13.92 -3.23 4.32
N LEU A 264 -13.91 -3.32 5.65
CA LEU A 264 -14.10 -4.55 6.41
C LEU A 264 -15.57 -4.99 6.41
N THR A 265 -15.78 -6.30 6.56
CA THR A 265 -17.11 -6.90 6.73
C THR A 265 -17.12 -7.74 8.01
N ASP A 266 -18.27 -7.85 8.69
CA ASP A 266 -18.34 -8.68 9.91
C ASP A 266 -17.88 -10.12 9.64
N GLY A 267 -17.04 -10.63 10.52
CA GLY A 267 -16.47 -11.98 10.47
C GLY A 267 -15.30 -12.16 9.50
N CYS A 268 -14.82 -11.11 8.83
CA CYS A 268 -13.68 -11.22 7.91
C CYS A 268 -12.34 -11.40 8.62
N TRP A 269 -11.36 -11.90 7.87
CA TRP A 269 -9.99 -11.99 8.30
C TRP A 269 -9.09 -11.37 7.25
N ASP A 270 -8.16 -10.59 7.73
CA ASP A 270 -7.24 -9.81 6.92
C ASP A 270 -5.82 -10.11 7.45
N ALA A 271 -4.90 -10.41 6.55
CA ALA A 271 -3.61 -10.98 6.87
C ALA A 271 -2.47 -10.31 6.11
N TRP A 272 -1.31 -10.19 6.75
CA TRP A 272 -0.07 -9.65 6.21
C TRP A 272 1.06 -10.66 6.28
#